data_AF-A0A9E2ZL47-F1
#
_entry.id   AF-A0A9E2ZL47-F1
#
_cell.length_a   1.000
_cell.length_b   1.000
_cell.length_c   1.000
_cell.angle_alpha   90.00
_cell.angle_beta   90.00
_cell.angle_gamma   90.00
#
_symmetry.space_group_name_H-M   'P 1'
#
loop_
_entity.id
_entity.type
_entity.pdbx_description
1 polymer ?
#
loop_
_entity_poly.entity_id
_entity_poly.type
_entity_poly.pdbx_seq_one_letter_code
_entity_poly.pdbx_strand_id
1 'polypeptide(L)'
;MGRHRAVPTAAHNHSGLVGGLLVGALASGALAVGSLSSPAVANASCAAAGSIDLGSGCSATTPTDIAVGIGPHTTAAASGGFDTAIAIGNGANATATNGTHNTAIAIGNPGNNPVVGPTPTSAQAGFGPSTSDGGPSNDNTAIAVGNGTIAQATHGSGNTATAFGNRSTALANFGNNNTAQVFGEGSGAAAAGSGGPPVAGNNNTALVVGNGSEADAVLGDNNTARVFGNHSRAIAGPGSNIQVTTVGNNKHKP
;
A
#
# COMPACT_ATOMS: atom_id res chain seq x y z
N MET A 1 0.19 71.61 -23.58
CA MET A 1 -1.06 70.82 -23.61
C MET A 1 -1.13 70.09 -24.94
N GLY A 2 -0.70 68.83 -24.97
CA GLY A 2 -0.72 67.97 -26.15
C GLY A 2 -0.99 66.56 -25.68
N ARG A 3 -2.17 66.03 -26.02
CA ARG A 3 -2.64 64.71 -25.60
C ARG A 3 -1.94 63.64 -26.44
N HIS A 4 -1.06 62.85 -25.83
CA HIS A 4 -0.58 61.60 -26.42
C HIS A 4 -1.56 60.49 -26.08
N ARG A 5 -2.32 60.06 -27.09
CA ARG A 5 -3.22 58.91 -27.10
C ARG A 5 -2.42 57.77 -27.73
N ALA A 6 -2.01 56.79 -26.92
CA ALA A 6 -1.36 55.57 -27.41
C ALA A 6 -2.32 54.38 -27.35
N VAL A 7 -2.27 53.63 -28.45
CA VAL A 7 -3.08 52.53 -28.96
C VAL A 7 -3.20 51.34 -27.99
N PRO A 8 -4.38 50.70 -27.85
CA PRO A 8 -4.49 49.39 -27.20
C PRO A 8 -3.93 48.28 -28.10
N THR A 9 -2.96 47.52 -27.60
CA THR A 9 -2.45 46.31 -28.24
C THR A 9 -3.48 45.19 -28.18
N ALA A 10 -3.58 44.48 -29.29
CA ALA A 10 -4.55 43.45 -29.58
C ALA A 10 -4.37 42.18 -28.75
N ALA A 11 -5.54 41.59 -28.48
CA ALA A 11 -5.86 40.21 -28.13
C ALA A 11 -4.76 39.15 -28.33
N HIS A 12 -4.37 38.52 -27.22
CA HIS A 12 -3.94 37.11 -27.23
C HIS A 12 -5.09 36.25 -26.69
N ASN A 13 -5.70 35.53 -27.61
CA ASN A 13 -6.79 34.60 -27.41
C ASN A 13 -6.19 33.25 -27.00
N HIS A 14 -6.23 32.92 -25.71
CA HIS A 14 -6.01 31.56 -25.23
C HIS A 14 -7.34 31.04 -24.69
N SER A 15 -8.10 30.43 -25.58
CA SER A 15 -9.25 29.59 -25.24
C SER A 15 -8.72 28.33 -24.54
N GLY A 16 -8.45 28.44 -23.24
CA GLY A 16 -8.20 27.29 -22.38
C GLY A 16 -9.50 26.51 -22.20
N LEU A 17 -9.47 25.26 -22.64
CA LEU A 17 -10.55 24.27 -22.52
C LEU A 17 -11.20 24.33 -21.13
N VAL A 18 -12.45 24.82 -21.07
CA VAL A 18 -13.33 24.61 -19.92
C VAL A 18 -13.77 23.15 -19.98
N GLY A 19 -12.97 22.27 -19.37
CA GLY A 19 -13.33 20.89 -19.09
C GLY A 19 -14.38 20.86 -17.99
N GLY A 20 -15.63 21.16 -18.34
CA GLY A 20 -16.77 20.98 -17.45
C GLY A 20 -16.94 19.49 -17.15
N LEU A 21 -16.54 19.09 -15.94
CA LEU A 21 -16.88 17.79 -15.39
C LEU A 21 -18.41 17.76 -15.18
N LEU A 22 -19.09 17.06 -16.07
CA LEU A 22 -20.53 16.76 -15.97
C LEU A 22 -20.76 15.87 -14.74
N VAL A 23 -21.01 16.49 -13.59
CA VAL A 23 -21.68 15.83 -12.47
C VAL A 23 -23.17 15.77 -12.80
N GLY A 24 -23.53 14.78 -13.61
CA GLY A 24 -24.91 14.45 -13.94
C GLY A 24 -25.54 13.65 -12.81
N ALA A 25 -26.54 14.23 -12.16
CA ALA A 25 -27.41 13.54 -11.22
C ALA A 25 -28.15 12.37 -11.93
N LEU A 26 -27.85 11.14 -11.53
CA LEU A 26 -28.65 9.97 -11.87
C LEU A 26 -29.92 9.95 -11.01
N ALA A 27 -30.86 10.81 -11.36
CA ALA A 27 -32.26 10.65 -11.00
C ALA A 27 -33.00 10.07 -12.22
N SER A 28 -33.18 8.75 -12.20
CA SER A 28 -34.20 7.96 -12.88
C SER A 28 -34.74 8.49 -14.23
N GLY A 29 -34.19 7.98 -15.33
CA GLY A 29 -34.78 8.14 -16.66
C GLY A 29 -33.97 7.45 -17.73
N ALA A 30 -34.53 6.41 -18.34
CA ALA A 30 -33.90 5.59 -19.37
C ALA A 30 -33.39 6.46 -20.54
N LEU A 31 -32.07 6.60 -20.65
CA LEU A 31 -31.38 7.11 -21.84
C LEU A 31 -30.44 6.01 -22.31
N ALA A 32 -30.84 5.38 -23.42
CA ALA A 32 -30.09 4.36 -24.13
C ALA A 32 -28.80 4.96 -24.70
N VAL A 33 -27.71 4.83 -23.97
CA VAL A 33 -26.35 4.97 -24.50
C VAL A 33 -26.02 3.66 -25.22
N GLY A 34 -25.72 3.76 -26.51
CA GLY A 34 -25.43 2.64 -27.38
C GLY A 34 -24.33 1.72 -26.84
N SER A 35 -24.60 0.43 -26.91
CA SER A 35 -23.69 -0.73 -26.91
C SER A 35 -22.19 -0.43 -26.85
N LEU A 36 -21.67 -0.22 -25.65
CA LEU A 36 -20.54 -1.01 -25.17
C LEU A 36 -21.19 -2.10 -24.32
N SER A 37 -20.83 -3.37 -24.52
CA SER A 37 -21.28 -4.52 -23.73
C SER A 37 -21.51 -4.09 -22.28
N SER A 38 -22.74 -4.25 -21.77
CA SER A 38 -23.23 -3.75 -20.48
C SER A 38 -22.09 -3.54 -19.48
N PRO A 39 -21.87 -2.32 -18.93
CA PRO A 39 -20.80 -2.12 -17.96
C PRO A 39 -20.97 -3.20 -16.90
N ALA A 40 -19.96 -4.08 -16.79
CA ALA A 40 -19.99 -5.15 -15.81
C ALA A 40 -20.24 -4.47 -14.47
N VAL A 41 -21.36 -4.78 -13.83
CA VAL A 41 -21.71 -4.19 -12.54
C VAL A 41 -20.69 -4.73 -11.55
N ALA A 42 -19.71 -3.91 -11.19
CA ALA A 42 -18.76 -4.22 -10.14
C ALA A 42 -19.56 -4.24 -8.82
N ASN A 43 -19.79 -5.44 -8.29
CA ASN A 43 -20.50 -5.63 -7.01
C ASN A 43 -19.55 -5.32 -5.84
N ALA A 44 -19.14 -4.06 -5.73
CA ALA A 44 -18.40 -3.56 -4.59
C ALA A 44 -19.33 -3.44 -3.39
N SER A 45 -18.87 -3.91 -2.23
CA SER A 45 -19.58 -3.72 -0.95
C SER A 45 -19.46 -2.28 -0.46
N CYS A 46 -18.36 -1.61 -0.81
CA CYS A 46 -18.20 -0.18 -0.64
C CYS A 46 -17.25 0.40 -1.69
N ALA A 47 -17.37 1.69 -1.95
CA ALA A 47 -16.40 2.44 -2.75
C ALA A 47 -16.37 3.88 -2.24
N ALA A 48 -15.20 4.49 -2.20
CA ALA A 48 -15.01 5.90 -1.94
C ALA A 48 -14.01 6.49 -2.92
N ALA A 49 -14.29 7.69 -3.41
CA ALA A 49 -13.39 8.44 -4.28
C ALA A 49 -13.52 9.92 -3.96
N GLY A 50 -12.48 10.50 -3.37
CA GLY A 50 -12.65 11.77 -2.68
C GLY A 50 -13.72 11.71 -1.60
N SER A 51 -14.39 12.83 -1.37
CA SER A 51 -15.42 12.95 -0.33
C SER A 51 -16.76 12.26 -0.67
N ILE A 52 -16.77 11.32 -1.62
CA ILE A 52 -17.94 10.56 -2.02
C ILE A 52 -17.76 9.14 -1.52
N ASP A 53 -18.60 8.73 -0.56
CA ASP A 53 -18.61 7.39 0.00
C ASP A 53 -19.90 6.64 -0.40
N LEU A 54 -19.75 5.40 -0.85
CA LEU A 54 -20.83 4.47 -1.17
C LEU A 54 -20.65 3.21 -0.32
N GLY A 55 -21.71 2.81 0.40
CA GLY A 55 -21.66 1.67 1.32
C GLY A 55 -20.96 2.00 2.64
N SER A 56 -20.69 0.97 3.43
CA SER A 56 -19.98 1.09 4.72
C SER A 56 -18.64 0.37 4.65
N GLY A 57 -17.58 0.99 5.18
CA GLY A 57 -16.24 0.38 5.26
C GLY A 57 -15.21 0.98 4.31
N CYS A 58 -15.62 1.86 3.39
CA CYS A 58 -14.70 2.60 2.54
C CYS A 58 -14.66 4.06 2.97
N SER A 59 -13.48 4.68 2.93
CA SER A 59 -13.31 6.12 3.13
C SER A 59 -12.19 6.67 2.27
N ALA A 60 -12.44 7.77 1.57
CA ALA A 60 -11.44 8.55 0.86
C ALA A 60 -11.53 10.01 1.32
N THR A 61 -10.44 10.56 1.86
CA THR A 61 -10.53 11.88 2.55
C THR A 61 -10.23 13.06 1.64
N THR A 62 -9.43 12.87 0.61
CA THR A 62 -9.06 13.94 -0.35
C THR A 62 -9.54 13.58 -1.76
N PRO A 63 -9.87 14.56 -2.63
CA PRO A 63 -10.46 14.31 -3.95
C PRO A 63 -9.71 13.33 -4.87
N THR A 64 -8.44 13.07 -4.60
CA THR A 64 -7.58 12.18 -5.40
C THR A 64 -7.39 10.81 -4.76
N ASP A 65 -7.88 10.59 -3.54
CA ASP A 65 -7.84 9.31 -2.85
C ASP A 65 -8.92 8.37 -3.40
N ILE A 66 -8.59 7.08 -3.49
CA ILE A 66 -9.49 6.03 -3.94
C ILE A 66 -9.49 4.90 -2.92
N ALA A 67 -10.66 4.49 -2.44
CA ALA A 67 -10.84 3.31 -1.61
C ALA A 67 -11.93 2.40 -2.17
N VAL A 68 -11.66 1.10 -2.32
CA VAL A 68 -12.63 0.13 -2.85
C VAL A 68 -12.66 -1.12 -1.99
N GLY A 69 -13.86 -1.53 -1.58
CA GLY A 69 -14.12 -2.75 -0.81
C GLY A 69 -15.01 -3.70 -1.60
N ILE A 70 -14.60 -4.96 -1.71
CA ILE A 70 -15.36 -6.03 -2.37
C ILE A 70 -15.46 -7.22 -1.43
N GLY A 71 -16.60 -7.36 -0.78
CA GLY A 71 -16.90 -8.47 0.12
C GLY A 71 -17.54 -8.03 1.43
N PRO A 72 -18.08 -8.97 2.21
CA PRO A 72 -18.65 -8.65 3.51
C PRO A 72 -17.56 -8.15 4.47
N HIS A 73 -17.89 -7.14 5.27
CA HIS A 73 -17.03 -6.61 6.35
C HIS A 73 -15.65 -6.11 5.87
N THR A 74 -15.49 -5.77 4.60
CA THR A 74 -14.26 -5.16 4.09
C THR A 74 -14.06 -3.76 4.64
N THR A 75 -12.80 -3.40 4.89
CA THR A 75 -12.38 -2.03 5.21
C THR A 75 -11.34 -1.56 4.20
N ALA A 76 -11.58 -0.43 3.54
CA ALA A 76 -10.63 0.23 2.66
C ALA A 76 -10.55 1.72 3.01
N ALA A 77 -9.39 2.21 3.46
CA ALA A 77 -9.22 3.60 3.85
C ALA A 77 -8.04 4.23 3.10
N ALA A 78 -8.31 5.33 2.38
CA ALA A 78 -7.31 6.13 1.68
C ALA A 78 -7.33 7.57 2.21
N SER A 79 -6.19 8.10 2.68
CA SER A 79 -6.15 9.46 3.22
C SER A 79 -4.79 10.15 3.12
N GLY A 80 -4.76 11.23 2.33
CA GLY A 80 -3.65 12.19 2.35
C GLY A 80 -3.28 12.77 0.99
N GLY A 81 -3.83 12.21 -0.10
CA GLY A 81 -3.68 12.72 -1.46
C GLY A 81 -3.09 11.67 -2.38
N PHE A 82 -3.85 11.26 -3.39
CA PHE A 82 -3.46 10.23 -4.37
C PHE A 82 -3.20 8.86 -3.71
N ASP A 83 -3.76 8.61 -2.53
CA ASP A 83 -3.65 7.32 -1.87
C ASP A 83 -4.67 6.34 -2.45
N THR A 84 -4.30 5.06 -2.53
CA THR A 84 -5.15 3.99 -3.05
C THR A 84 -5.26 2.85 -2.05
N ALA A 85 -6.48 2.51 -1.65
CA ALA A 85 -6.78 1.36 -0.78
C ALA A 85 -7.76 0.41 -1.45
N ILE A 86 -7.39 -0.86 -1.62
CA ILE A 86 -8.26 -1.88 -2.23
C ILE A 86 -8.33 -3.10 -1.33
N ALA A 87 -9.52 -3.41 -0.82
CA ALA A 87 -9.77 -4.57 0.05
C ALA A 87 -10.75 -5.54 -0.63
N ILE A 88 -10.34 -6.79 -0.83
CA ILE A 88 -11.13 -7.82 -1.51
C ILE A 88 -11.16 -9.09 -0.64
N GLY A 89 -12.36 -9.54 -0.28
CA GLY A 89 -12.58 -10.72 0.56
C GLY A 89 -13.31 -10.40 1.85
N ASN A 90 -13.79 -11.42 2.56
CA ASN A 90 -14.46 -11.22 3.84
C ASN A 90 -13.50 -10.63 4.88
N GLY A 91 -13.82 -9.49 5.48
CA GLY A 91 -12.97 -8.90 6.51
C GLY A 91 -11.58 -8.42 6.03
N ALA A 92 -11.33 -8.31 4.73
CA ALA A 92 -10.08 -7.78 4.21
C ALA A 92 -9.91 -6.31 4.62
N ASN A 93 -8.67 -5.91 4.94
CA ASN A 93 -8.36 -4.58 5.44
C ASN A 93 -7.21 -3.94 4.64
N ALA A 94 -7.50 -2.88 3.89
CA ALA A 94 -6.50 -2.09 3.18
C ALA A 94 -6.50 -0.64 3.70
N THR A 95 -5.36 -0.17 4.18
CA THR A 95 -5.20 1.18 4.73
C THR A 95 -4.01 1.87 4.08
N ALA A 96 -4.25 2.89 3.25
CA ALA A 96 -3.23 3.75 2.65
C ALA A 96 -3.41 5.17 3.20
N THR A 97 -2.63 5.56 4.20
CA THR A 97 -2.91 6.77 4.98
C THR A 97 -1.63 7.50 5.36
N ASN A 98 -1.76 8.79 5.65
CA ASN A 98 -0.68 9.71 6.02
C ASN A 98 0.35 9.90 4.90
N GLY A 99 0.46 11.12 4.41
CA GLY A 99 1.29 11.42 3.25
C GLY A 99 0.52 11.27 1.96
N THR A 100 1.19 10.96 0.87
CA THR A 100 0.63 10.92 -0.49
C THR A 100 1.16 9.72 -1.25
N HIS A 101 0.43 9.28 -2.27
CA HIS A 101 0.82 8.20 -3.18
C HIS A 101 1.05 6.84 -2.49
N ASN A 102 0.45 6.62 -1.33
CA ASN A 102 0.47 5.34 -0.66
C ASN A 102 -0.50 4.38 -1.35
N THR A 103 -0.10 3.11 -1.48
CA THR A 103 -0.92 2.06 -2.09
C THR A 103 -1.02 0.88 -1.13
N ALA A 104 -2.25 0.54 -0.73
CA ALA A 104 -2.55 -0.63 0.09
C ALA A 104 -3.53 -1.55 -0.64
N ILE A 105 -3.14 -2.81 -0.86
CA ILE A 105 -3.99 -3.81 -1.54
C ILE A 105 -4.04 -5.07 -0.68
N ALA A 106 -5.22 -5.40 -0.15
CA ALA A 106 -5.46 -6.61 0.63
C ALA A 106 -6.45 -7.52 -0.10
N ILE A 107 -6.02 -8.72 -0.47
CA ILE A 107 -6.84 -9.71 -1.19
C ILE A 107 -6.81 -11.04 -0.44
N GLY A 108 -7.90 -11.38 0.22
CA GLY A 108 -8.01 -12.62 0.98
C GLY A 108 -9.06 -12.53 2.07
N ASN A 109 -9.30 -13.67 2.72
CA ASN A 109 -10.19 -13.77 3.87
C ASN A 109 -9.36 -13.81 5.17
N PRO A 110 -9.99 -13.89 6.34
CA PRO A 110 -9.23 -14.06 7.56
C PRO A 110 -8.58 -15.45 7.60
N GLY A 111 -7.35 -15.52 8.08
CA GLY A 111 -6.66 -16.78 8.36
C GLY A 111 -6.94 -17.24 9.79
N ASN A 112 -7.07 -18.54 10.00
CA ASN A 112 -7.28 -19.08 11.34
C ASN A 112 -6.01 -18.94 12.20
N ASN A 113 -6.08 -18.18 13.29
CA ASN A 113 -5.11 -18.22 14.37
C ASN A 113 -5.79 -18.80 15.64
N PRO A 114 -5.28 -19.90 16.21
CA PRO A 114 -5.93 -20.60 17.33
C PRO A 114 -5.86 -19.83 18.66
N VAL A 115 -5.02 -18.80 18.76
CA VAL A 115 -4.81 -18.02 20.00
C VAL A 115 -5.64 -16.74 19.99
N VAL A 116 -5.62 -15.99 18.88
CA VAL A 116 -6.28 -14.68 18.78
C VAL A 116 -7.54 -14.69 17.91
N GLY A 117 -7.91 -15.85 17.37
CA GLY A 117 -9.02 -15.98 16.44
C GLY A 117 -8.64 -15.63 15.00
N PRO A 118 -9.62 -15.50 14.09
CA PRO A 118 -9.34 -15.21 12.69
C PRO A 118 -8.62 -13.86 12.52
N THR A 119 -7.45 -13.86 11.90
CA THR A 119 -6.68 -12.65 11.57
C THR A 119 -7.00 -12.22 10.14
N PRO A 120 -7.46 -10.99 9.89
CA PRO A 120 -7.80 -10.54 8.54
C PRO A 120 -6.59 -10.52 7.62
N THR A 121 -6.85 -10.58 6.31
CA THR A 121 -5.82 -10.20 5.33
C THR A 121 -5.66 -8.69 5.38
N SER A 122 -4.45 -8.19 5.61
CA SER A 122 -4.20 -6.79 5.90
C SER A 122 -3.02 -6.22 5.10
N ALA A 123 -3.27 -5.09 4.44
CA ALA A 123 -2.24 -4.27 3.80
C ALA A 123 -2.28 -2.86 4.38
N GLN A 124 -1.13 -2.36 4.83
CA GLN A 124 -1.00 -1.04 5.44
C GLN A 124 0.17 -0.26 4.84
N ALA A 125 -0.13 0.87 4.22
CA ALA A 125 0.83 1.79 3.63
C ALA A 125 0.73 3.17 4.28
N GLY A 126 1.87 3.78 4.59
CA GLY A 126 1.98 5.16 5.08
C GLY A 126 1.66 5.36 6.58
N PHE A 127 1.40 4.29 7.34
CA PHE A 127 1.06 4.46 8.76
C PHE A 127 2.24 4.95 9.61
N GLY A 128 1.99 5.88 10.55
CA GLY A 128 2.93 6.29 11.60
C GLY A 128 3.76 7.56 11.30
N PRO A 129 4.28 8.25 12.34
CA PRO A 129 5.17 9.38 12.14
C PRO A 129 6.48 8.89 11.51
N SER A 130 7.02 9.61 10.52
CA SER A 130 8.39 9.36 10.03
C SER A 130 9.36 9.52 11.20
N THR A 131 9.88 8.40 11.71
CA THR A 131 10.74 8.39 12.90
C THR A 131 12.18 8.80 12.62
N SER A 132 12.52 9.21 11.39
CA SER A 132 13.85 9.71 11.02
C SER A 132 13.84 11.15 10.50
N ASP A 133 12.81 11.56 9.74
CA ASP A 133 12.86 12.85 9.02
C ASP A 133 11.70 13.81 9.34
N GLY A 134 10.75 13.40 10.19
CA GLY A 134 9.59 14.24 10.59
C GLY A 134 8.64 14.61 9.44
N GLY A 135 8.86 14.05 8.25
CA GLY A 135 8.05 14.28 7.05
C GLY A 135 6.86 13.31 6.91
N PRO A 136 5.95 13.59 5.98
CA PRO A 136 4.84 12.69 5.63
C PRO A 136 5.36 11.32 5.12
N SER A 137 4.62 10.25 5.39
CA SER A 137 4.95 8.87 5.02
C SER A 137 4.49 8.59 3.58
N ASN A 138 5.23 9.09 2.59
CA ASN A 138 4.82 9.06 1.18
C ASN A 138 5.29 7.79 0.45
N ASP A 139 4.65 7.50 -0.68
CA ASP A 139 5.13 6.52 -1.67
C ASP A 139 5.29 5.09 -1.11
N ASN A 140 4.55 4.74 -0.06
CA ASN A 140 4.63 3.40 0.51
C ASN A 140 3.69 2.46 -0.24
N THR A 141 4.13 1.23 -0.48
CA THR A 141 3.33 0.20 -1.15
C THR A 141 3.22 -1.04 -0.26
N ALA A 142 2.00 -1.43 0.09
CA ALA A 142 1.69 -2.64 0.83
C ALA A 142 0.74 -3.52 0.03
N ILE A 143 1.12 -4.77 -0.25
CA ILE A 143 0.31 -5.73 -1.00
C ILE A 143 0.27 -7.04 -0.22
N ALA A 144 -0.90 -7.44 0.27
CA ALA A 144 -1.12 -8.69 0.99
C ALA A 144 -2.12 -9.56 0.23
N VAL A 145 -1.71 -10.76 -0.18
CA VAL A 145 -2.54 -11.69 -0.95
C VAL A 145 -2.48 -13.09 -0.33
N GLY A 146 -3.63 -13.61 0.08
CA GLY A 146 -3.80 -14.90 0.75
C GLY A 146 -4.47 -14.72 2.11
N ASN A 147 -5.03 -15.79 2.69
CA ASN A 147 -5.80 -15.71 3.92
C ASN A 147 -4.94 -15.40 5.14
N GLY A 148 -5.30 -14.35 5.89
CA GLY A 148 -4.58 -13.91 7.08
C GLY A 148 -3.16 -13.42 6.80
N THR A 149 -2.91 -12.95 5.58
CA THR A 149 -1.61 -12.41 5.16
C THR A 149 -1.49 -10.95 5.60
N ILE A 150 -0.30 -10.53 5.98
CA ILE A 150 0.00 -9.19 6.46
C ILE A 150 1.11 -8.57 5.61
N ALA A 151 0.89 -7.35 5.10
CA ALA A 151 1.91 -6.52 4.48
C ALA A 151 1.88 -5.12 5.10
N GLN A 152 3.02 -4.64 5.60
CA GLN A 152 3.14 -3.33 6.23
C GLN A 152 4.34 -2.58 5.65
N ALA A 153 4.06 -1.46 4.99
CA ALA A 153 5.04 -0.50 4.51
C ALA A 153 4.80 0.84 5.22
N THR A 154 5.44 1.04 6.37
CA THR A 154 5.04 2.06 7.35
C THR A 154 6.24 2.80 7.93
N HIS A 155 5.99 3.94 8.58
CA HIS A 155 6.97 4.73 9.32
C HIS A 155 8.18 5.19 8.48
N GLY A 156 7.91 5.89 7.37
CA GLY A 156 8.91 6.44 6.47
C GLY A 156 8.39 6.56 5.05
N SER A 157 9.27 6.77 4.08
CA SER A 157 8.87 6.95 2.68
C SER A 157 9.48 5.91 1.76
N GLY A 158 8.77 5.56 0.69
CA GLY A 158 9.23 4.63 -0.34
C GLY A 158 9.36 3.18 0.12
N ASN A 159 8.77 2.80 1.26
CA ASN A 159 8.83 1.42 1.71
C ASN A 159 7.90 0.53 0.87
N THR A 160 8.32 -0.71 0.62
CA THR A 160 7.56 -1.69 -0.15
C THR A 160 7.45 -3.00 0.62
N ALA A 161 6.24 -3.41 0.96
CA ALA A 161 5.93 -4.69 1.59
C ALA A 161 4.97 -5.50 0.74
N THR A 162 5.40 -6.67 0.31
CA THR A 162 4.60 -7.54 -0.56
C THR A 162 4.61 -8.96 -0.01
N ALA A 163 3.44 -9.50 0.30
CA ALA A 163 3.29 -10.85 0.82
C ALA A 163 2.26 -11.64 -0.01
N PHE A 164 2.70 -12.77 -0.54
CA PHE A 164 1.87 -13.76 -1.24
C PHE A 164 1.96 -15.11 -0.53
N GLY A 165 0.81 -15.61 -0.08
CA GLY A 165 0.68 -16.91 0.60
C GLY A 165 -0.05 -16.76 1.93
N ASN A 166 -0.83 -17.78 2.34
CA ASN A 166 -1.63 -17.65 3.56
C ASN A 166 -0.75 -17.55 4.80
N ARG A 167 -1.19 -16.74 5.76
CA ARG A 167 -0.52 -16.50 7.05
C ARG A 167 0.93 -16.03 6.89
N SER A 168 1.24 -15.32 5.81
CA SER A 168 2.56 -14.76 5.55
C SER A 168 2.63 -13.29 5.92
N THR A 169 3.83 -12.81 6.23
CA THR A 169 4.06 -11.49 6.79
C THR A 169 5.23 -10.80 6.10
N ALA A 170 5.00 -9.65 5.46
CA ALA A 170 6.05 -8.77 4.95
C ALA A 170 6.03 -7.43 5.71
N LEU A 171 7.14 -7.06 6.35
CA LEU A 171 7.30 -5.84 7.14
C LEU A 171 8.44 -5.00 6.57
N ALA A 172 8.11 -3.89 5.92
CA ALA A 172 9.04 -2.84 5.52
C ALA A 172 8.76 -1.61 6.39
N ASN A 173 9.13 -1.69 7.66
CA ASN A 173 8.75 -0.72 8.68
C ASN A 173 9.96 0.09 9.13
N PHE A 174 9.76 1.39 9.37
CA PHE A 174 10.77 2.34 9.86
C PHE A 174 11.88 2.65 8.86
N GLY A 175 12.17 3.94 8.69
CA GLY A 175 13.17 4.40 7.71
C GLY A 175 12.63 4.40 6.29
N ASN A 176 13.50 4.68 5.33
CA ASN A 176 13.12 4.92 3.95
C ASN A 176 13.60 3.79 3.02
N ASN A 177 12.83 3.55 1.96
CA ASN A 177 13.16 2.63 0.86
C ASN A 177 13.43 1.18 1.28
N ASN A 178 12.85 0.71 2.38
CA ASN A 178 12.96 -0.68 2.77
C ASN A 178 12.03 -1.55 1.92
N THR A 179 12.48 -2.76 1.60
CA THR A 179 11.75 -3.69 0.74
C THR A 179 11.64 -5.05 1.42
N ALA A 180 10.43 -5.47 1.80
CA ALA A 180 10.14 -6.80 2.32
C ALA A 180 9.23 -7.56 1.35
N GLN A 181 9.66 -8.74 0.92
CA GLN A 181 8.94 -9.57 -0.04
C GLN A 181 8.84 -11.01 0.43
N VAL A 182 7.64 -11.57 0.42
CA VAL A 182 7.37 -12.97 0.76
C VAL A 182 6.57 -13.64 -0.35
N PHE A 183 7.09 -14.77 -0.82
CA PHE A 183 6.42 -15.69 -1.74
C PHE A 183 6.45 -17.09 -1.14
N GLY A 184 5.40 -17.43 -0.38
CA GLY A 184 5.29 -18.71 0.30
C GLY A 184 4.31 -18.65 1.46
N GLU A 185 3.91 -19.81 1.94
CA GLU A 185 2.93 -19.99 3.03
C GLU A 185 3.62 -19.89 4.40
N GLY A 186 2.97 -19.24 5.37
CA GLY A 186 3.45 -19.17 6.76
C GLY A 186 4.87 -18.62 6.89
N SER A 187 5.24 -17.64 6.05
CA SER A 187 6.61 -17.14 5.94
C SER A 187 6.72 -15.66 6.29
N GLY A 188 7.91 -15.21 6.68
CA GLY A 188 8.16 -13.85 7.17
C GLY A 188 9.33 -13.16 6.46
N ALA A 189 9.15 -11.90 6.07
CA ALA A 189 10.26 -11.03 5.68
C ALA A 189 10.17 -9.71 6.45
N ALA A 190 11.27 -9.29 7.07
CA ALA A 190 11.39 -8.02 7.76
C ALA A 190 12.57 -7.22 7.20
N ALA A 191 12.28 -6.08 6.57
CA ALA A 191 13.26 -5.09 6.14
C ALA A 191 13.11 -3.85 7.02
N ALA A 192 14.17 -3.55 7.77
CA ALA A 192 14.22 -2.67 8.94
C ALA A 192 13.55 -3.24 10.20
N GLY A 193 14.22 -3.02 11.34
CA GLY A 193 14.00 -3.75 12.59
C GLY A 193 12.82 -3.24 13.41
N SER A 194 12.35 -4.07 14.34
CA SER A 194 11.32 -3.77 15.35
C SER A 194 11.77 -2.83 16.48
N GLY A 195 12.98 -2.28 16.38
CA GLY A 195 13.52 -1.33 17.36
C GLY A 195 13.01 0.05 17.00
N GLY A 196 12.13 0.62 17.83
CA GLY A 196 11.64 1.98 17.66
C GLY A 196 12.78 3.02 17.49
N PRO A 197 12.44 4.30 17.26
CA PRO A 197 13.43 5.36 17.11
C PRO A 197 14.52 5.27 18.20
N PRO A 198 15.82 5.33 17.84
CA PRO A 198 16.36 6.05 16.68
C PRO A 198 16.94 5.19 15.54
N VAL A 199 16.88 3.85 15.59
CA VAL A 199 17.59 3.01 14.60
C VAL A 199 16.67 2.62 13.44
N ALA A 200 16.18 3.63 12.73
CA ALA A 200 15.59 3.44 11.41
C ALA A 200 16.71 3.05 10.43
N GLY A 201 16.62 1.85 9.85
CA GLY A 201 17.51 1.42 8.79
C GLY A 201 16.91 1.75 7.43
N ASN A 202 17.70 2.29 6.50
CA ASN A 202 17.26 2.63 5.15
C ASN A 202 17.74 1.60 4.13
N ASN A 203 17.01 1.47 3.03
CA ASN A 203 17.38 0.67 1.87
C ASN A 203 17.64 -0.82 2.20
N ASN A 204 17.02 -1.37 3.25
CA ASN A 204 17.15 -2.78 3.56
C ASN A 204 16.25 -3.62 2.66
N THR A 205 16.68 -4.83 2.33
CA THR A 205 15.94 -5.77 1.48
C THR A 205 15.83 -7.14 2.15
N ALA A 206 14.62 -7.57 2.44
CA ALA A 206 14.31 -8.93 2.90
C ALA A 206 13.46 -9.65 1.85
N LEU A 207 13.90 -10.82 1.41
CA LEU A 207 13.20 -11.64 0.42
C LEU A 207 13.10 -13.09 0.88
N VAL A 208 11.89 -13.62 0.91
CA VAL A 208 11.62 -15.05 1.08
C VAL A 208 10.94 -15.63 -0.14
N VAL A 209 11.49 -16.71 -0.66
CA VAL A 209 10.86 -17.61 -1.62
C VAL A 209 10.89 -19.02 -1.05
N GLY A 210 9.74 -19.49 -0.56
CA GLY A 210 9.59 -20.79 0.12
C GLY A 210 8.64 -20.72 1.32
N ASN A 211 8.24 -21.88 1.82
CA ASN A 211 7.26 -22.02 2.90
C ASN A 211 7.94 -22.17 4.27
N GLY A 212 7.32 -21.61 5.31
CA GLY A 212 7.83 -21.66 6.69
C GLY A 212 9.21 -21.02 6.85
N SER A 213 9.53 -20.00 6.05
CA SER A 213 10.87 -19.40 5.98
C SER A 213 10.89 -17.96 6.45
N GLU A 214 12.07 -17.46 6.84
CA GLU A 214 12.25 -16.13 7.45
C GLU A 214 13.47 -15.39 6.89
N ALA A 215 13.30 -14.14 6.45
CA ALA A 215 14.41 -13.26 6.07
C ALA A 215 14.35 -11.95 6.86
N ASP A 216 15.41 -11.65 7.61
CA ASP A 216 15.51 -10.47 8.46
C ASP A 216 16.66 -9.58 7.99
N ALA A 217 16.38 -8.49 7.29
CA ALA A 217 17.35 -7.44 6.95
C ALA A 217 17.12 -6.25 7.89
N VAL A 218 17.69 -6.33 9.09
CA VAL A 218 17.33 -5.45 10.22
C VAL A 218 18.55 -4.69 10.74
N LEU A 219 18.29 -3.52 11.34
CA LEU A 219 19.27 -2.67 12.02
C LEU A 219 20.46 -2.21 11.15
N GLY A 220 20.47 -0.92 10.79
CA GLY A 220 21.46 -0.30 9.90
C GLY A 220 20.97 -0.18 8.46
N ASP A 221 21.84 0.25 7.55
CA ASP A 221 21.46 0.60 6.17
C ASP A 221 21.97 -0.43 5.15
N ASN A 222 21.22 -0.61 4.06
CA ASN A 222 21.63 -1.43 2.90
C ASN A 222 21.88 -2.92 3.23
N ASN A 223 21.23 -3.47 4.26
CA ASN A 223 21.30 -4.90 4.52
C ASN A 223 20.41 -5.67 3.56
N THR A 224 20.84 -6.88 3.19
CA THR A 224 20.09 -7.76 2.28
C THR A 224 20.04 -9.17 2.85
N ALA A 225 18.85 -9.64 3.21
CA ALA A 225 18.59 -11.02 3.63
C ALA A 225 17.73 -11.73 2.57
N ARG A 226 18.18 -12.87 2.05
CA ARG A 226 17.46 -13.64 1.03
C ARG A 226 17.37 -15.12 1.42
N VAL A 227 16.17 -15.68 1.34
CA VAL A 227 15.93 -17.12 1.51
C VAL A 227 15.31 -17.71 0.25
N PHE A 228 15.91 -18.80 -0.23
CA PHE A 228 15.38 -19.65 -1.30
C PHE A 228 15.29 -21.09 -0.81
N GLY A 229 14.10 -21.50 -0.36
CA GLY A 229 13.85 -22.84 0.19
C GLY A 229 12.88 -22.80 1.36
N ASN A 230 12.47 -24.00 1.81
CA ASN A 230 11.49 -24.18 2.88
C ASN A 230 12.18 -24.35 4.24
N HIS A 231 11.53 -23.84 5.29
CA HIS A 231 12.02 -23.94 6.67
C HIS A 231 13.43 -23.40 6.84
N SER A 232 13.72 -22.28 6.20
CA SER A 232 15.06 -21.70 6.14
C SER A 232 15.05 -20.25 6.65
N ARG A 233 16.20 -19.80 7.14
CA ARG A 233 16.36 -18.48 7.74
C ARG A 233 17.63 -17.77 7.28
N ALA A 234 17.51 -16.47 7.00
CA ALA A 234 18.63 -15.57 6.70
C ALA A 234 18.50 -14.30 7.53
N ILE A 235 19.56 -13.90 8.22
CA ILE A 235 19.60 -12.64 8.97
C ILE A 235 20.74 -11.80 8.41
N ALA A 236 20.48 -10.55 8.08
CA ALA A 236 21.49 -9.57 7.70
C ALA A 236 21.39 -8.39 8.69
N GLY A 237 22.26 -8.41 9.69
CA GLY A 237 22.33 -7.40 10.76
C GLY A 237 22.85 -8.00 12.08
N PRO A 238 23.26 -7.18 13.07
CA PRO A 238 23.31 -5.71 13.02
C PRO A 238 24.49 -5.18 12.20
N GLY A 239 24.32 -4.04 11.51
CA GLY A 239 25.38 -3.37 10.74
C GLY A 239 24.83 -2.74 9.45
N SER A 240 25.71 -2.18 8.62
CA SER A 240 25.31 -1.69 7.29
C SER A 240 26.00 -2.50 6.19
N ASN A 241 25.34 -2.66 5.05
CA ASN A 241 25.84 -3.38 3.86
C ASN A 241 26.08 -4.89 4.09
N ILE A 242 25.35 -5.51 5.01
CA ILE A 242 25.43 -6.95 5.27
C ILE A 242 24.59 -7.69 4.22
N GLN A 243 25.15 -8.71 3.58
CA GLN A 243 24.44 -9.52 2.60
C GLN A 243 24.46 -11.00 3.00
N VAL A 244 23.28 -11.56 3.22
CA VAL A 244 23.10 -12.97 3.58
C VAL A 244 22.11 -13.62 2.62
N THR A 245 22.55 -14.73 2.02
CA THR A 245 21.71 -15.56 1.17
C THR A 245 21.75 -17.01 1.62
N THR A 246 20.57 -17.53 1.93
CA THR A 246 20.32 -18.92 2.31
C THR A 246 19.62 -19.64 1.17
N VAL A 247 20.21 -20.75 0.70
CA VAL A 247 19.65 -21.58 -0.38
C VAL A 247 19.53 -23.02 0.11
N GLY A 248 18.37 -23.63 -0.16
CA GLY A 248 18.03 -24.98 0.23
C GLY A 248 17.06 -25.03 1.41
N ASN A 249 16.62 -26.24 1.76
CA ASN A 249 15.65 -26.48 2.83
C ASN A 249 16.37 -26.71 4.17
N ASN A 250 15.73 -26.29 5.27
CA ASN A 250 16.24 -26.47 6.63
C ASN A 250 17.63 -25.84 6.83
N LYS A 251 17.85 -24.65 6.28
CA LYS A 251 19.12 -23.94 6.37
C LYS A 251 18.99 -22.70 7.23
N HIS A 252 20.00 -22.43 8.03
CA HIS A 252 20.08 -21.22 8.83
C HIS A 252 21.41 -20.53 8.56
N LYS A 253 21.36 -19.24 8.22
CA LYS A 253 22.53 -18.37 8.18
C LYS A 253 22.24 -17.11 9.00
N PRO A 254 22.94 -16.93 10.14
CA PRO A 254 22.94 -15.66 10.85
C PRO A 254 23.79 -14.61 10.13
#